data_AF-A0A2E2ACU2-F1
#
_entry.id   AF-A0A2E2ACU2-F1
#
_cell.length_a   1.000
_cell.length_b   1.000
_cell.length_c   1.000
_cell.angle_alpha   90.00
_cell.angle_beta   90.00
_cell.angle_gamma   90.00
#
_symmetry.space_group_name_H-M   'P 1'
#
loop_
_entity.id
_entity.type
_entity.pdbx_description
1 polymer ?
#
loop_
_entity_poly.entity_id
_entity_poly.type
_entity_poly.pdbx_seq_one_letter_code
_entity_poly.pdbx_strand_id
1 'polypeptide(L)'
;MFKNSFRILISVFCLIYISSPLRVSAHQPRIVETENINVIKPEISKAYYGKLSENPHIYNIKAKSTINLYVNILVPFLEGPEKKFIIKVLKDNQSLANLSPGKEDWKQFFEPFGQSTYWQGPEYKIRAEAGNYKIIVQSAERNVRYVLAIGEIEAFDGVESLNAILLIPELKRNFFKESPINFIYSPLGWGYILILQILALLIGKILSKLLEFSEIKIQKGYFNRFPRSTMILGVIIWASLLGWAITTSWNPILIILSGLALFITITSWYCNNKINEK
;
A
#
# COMPACT_ATOMS: atom_id res chain seq x y z
N MET A 1 -32.20 -12.42 -22.62
CA MET A 1 -31.19 -11.54 -23.25
C MET A 1 -30.20 -10.93 -22.25
N PHE A 2 -30.64 -10.34 -21.13
CA PHE A 2 -29.77 -9.67 -20.12
C PHE A 2 -28.63 -10.51 -19.51
N LYS A 3 -28.81 -11.83 -19.37
CA LYS A 3 -27.84 -12.72 -18.69
C LYS A 3 -26.55 -12.94 -19.47
N ASN A 4 -26.61 -12.85 -20.81
CA ASN A 4 -25.44 -13.00 -21.68
C ASN A 4 -24.69 -11.67 -21.82
N SER A 5 -25.40 -10.55 -21.88
CA SER A 5 -24.81 -9.20 -21.94
C SER A 5 -23.97 -8.87 -20.71
N PHE A 6 -24.45 -9.25 -19.51
CA PHE A 6 -23.73 -9.05 -18.25
C PHE A 6 -22.48 -9.93 -18.14
N ARG A 7 -22.54 -11.17 -18.64
CA ARG A 7 -21.38 -12.07 -18.71
C ARG A 7 -20.31 -11.55 -19.68
N ILE A 8 -20.72 -11.02 -20.82
CA ILE A 8 -19.81 -10.44 -21.81
C ILE A 8 -19.14 -9.17 -21.24
N LEU A 9 -19.90 -8.30 -20.56
CA LEU A 9 -19.37 -7.10 -19.93
C LEU A 9 -18.32 -7.42 -18.84
N ILE A 10 -18.59 -8.42 -17.99
CA ILE A 10 -17.63 -8.89 -16.97
C ILE A 10 -16.39 -9.49 -17.62
N SER A 11 -16.56 -10.33 -18.66
CA SER A 11 -15.42 -10.93 -19.37
C SER A 11 -14.55 -9.89 -20.06
N VAL A 12 -15.15 -8.85 -20.65
CA VAL A 12 -14.43 -7.73 -21.27
C VAL A 12 -13.70 -6.90 -20.22
N PHE A 13 -14.32 -6.62 -19.07
CA PHE A 13 -13.68 -5.90 -17.96
C PHE A 13 -12.50 -6.69 -17.37
N CYS A 14 -12.63 -8.02 -17.22
CA CYS A 14 -11.54 -8.89 -16.79
C CYS A 14 -10.41 -8.97 -17.83
N LEU A 15 -10.73 -9.07 -19.13
CA LEU A 15 -9.73 -9.10 -20.20
C LEU A 15 -8.93 -7.80 -20.30
N ILE A 16 -9.58 -6.63 -20.18
CA ILE A 16 -8.94 -5.31 -20.18
C ILE A 16 -7.98 -5.16 -18.98
N TYR A 17 -8.35 -5.69 -17.81
CA TYR A 17 -7.51 -5.68 -16.62
C TYR A 17 -6.31 -6.64 -16.70
N ILE A 18 -6.51 -7.84 -17.24
CA ILE A 18 -5.45 -8.85 -17.43
C ILE A 18 -4.44 -8.39 -18.49
N SER A 19 -4.86 -7.63 -19.51
CA SER A 19 -3.97 -7.14 -20.56
C SER A 19 -3.18 -5.88 -20.21
N SER A 20 -3.47 -5.23 -19.07
CA SER A 20 -2.64 -4.11 -18.61
C SER A 20 -1.39 -4.67 -17.92
N PRO A 21 -0.17 -4.42 -18.42
CA PRO A 21 1.03 -4.67 -17.63
C PRO A 21 1.01 -3.62 -16.52
N LEU A 22 0.35 -3.93 -15.40
CA LEU A 22 0.54 -3.21 -14.16
C LEU A 22 1.99 -3.46 -13.73
N ARG A 23 2.93 -2.70 -14.31
CA ARG A 23 4.22 -2.45 -13.68
C ARG A 23 3.91 -1.61 -12.45
N VAL A 24 3.55 -2.32 -11.38
CA VAL A 24 3.36 -1.72 -10.07
C VAL A 24 4.76 -1.35 -9.58
N SER A 25 5.08 -0.07 -9.71
CA SER A 25 6.38 0.51 -9.35
C SER A 25 6.20 1.35 -8.09
N ALA A 26 6.19 0.74 -6.92
CA ALA A 26 6.30 1.49 -5.67
C ALA A 26 7.71 1.36 -5.08
N HIS A 27 8.07 2.27 -4.20
CA HIS A 27 9.20 2.02 -3.31
C HIS A 27 8.76 1.04 -2.22
N GLN A 28 9.66 0.17 -1.77
CA GLN A 28 9.44 -0.59 -0.54
C GLN A 28 9.52 0.38 0.66
N PRO A 29 8.42 0.66 1.38
CA PRO A 29 8.44 1.66 2.45
C PRO A 29 9.14 1.10 3.69
N ARG A 30 9.89 1.97 4.39
CA ARG A 30 10.56 1.69 5.65
C ARG A 30 10.41 2.88 6.58
N ILE A 31 9.95 2.67 7.81
CA ILE A 31 9.93 3.72 8.83
C ILE A 31 11.30 3.77 9.50
N VAL A 32 11.85 4.98 9.65
CA VAL A 32 13.13 5.19 10.31
C VAL A 32 12.90 5.42 11.80
N GLU A 33 13.24 4.43 12.60
CA GLU A 33 13.07 4.45 14.05
C GLU A 33 14.34 4.87 14.81
N THR A 34 15.50 4.74 14.17
CA THR A 34 16.82 5.02 14.77
C THR A 34 17.67 5.87 13.85
N GLU A 35 18.66 6.54 14.44
CA GLU A 35 19.60 7.40 13.71
C GLU A 35 20.58 6.59 12.83
N ASN A 36 20.81 5.31 13.13
CA ASN A 36 21.76 4.48 12.37
C ASN A 36 21.01 3.36 11.64
N ILE A 37 20.87 3.50 10.33
CA ILE A 37 20.07 2.62 9.49
C ILE A 37 21.01 1.75 8.66
N ASN A 38 20.79 0.44 8.64
CA ASN A 38 21.50 -0.47 7.74
C ASN A 38 20.66 -0.66 6.47
N VAL A 39 21.21 -0.24 5.32
CA VAL A 39 20.54 -0.35 4.02
C VAL A 39 20.92 -1.68 3.39
N ILE A 40 19.98 -2.62 3.44
CA ILE A 40 20.13 -3.96 2.85
C ILE A 40 19.66 -3.92 1.39
N LYS A 41 20.46 -4.49 0.48
CA LYS A 41 20.22 -4.49 -0.97
C LYS A 41 19.97 -3.06 -1.49
N PRO A 42 21.00 -2.20 -1.54
CA PRO A 42 20.86 -0.77 -1.82
C PRO A 42 20.37 -0.46 -3.24
N GLU A 43 20.45 -1.41 -4.18
CA GLU A 43 19.89 -1.23 -5.53
C GLU A 43 18.38 -1.47 -5.56
N ILE A 44 17.83 -2.23 -4.59
CA ILE A 44 16.39 -2.44 -4.48
C ILE A 44 15.74 -1.18 -3.91
N SER A 45 14.84 -0.63 -4.70
CA SER A 45 14.12 0.62 -4.47
C SER A 45 13.36 0.63 -3.14
N LYS A 46 13.86 1.40 -2.18
CA LYS A 46 13.29 1.59 -0.83
C LYS A 46 13.09 3.07 -0.54
N ALA A 47 11.97 3.39 0.09
CA ALA A 47 11.67 4.73 0.60
C ALA A 47 11.73 4.72 2.12
N TYR A 48 12.69 5.44 2.68
CA TYR A 48 12.89 5.55 4.12
C TYR A 48 12.22 6.80 4.66
N TYR A 49 11.14 6.63 5.41
CA TYR A 49 10.33 7.69 6.01
C TYR A 49 10.93 8.07 7.36
N GLY A 50 11.62 9.21 7.42
CA GLY A 50 12.31 9.69 8.60
C GLY A 50 11.77 11.01 9.13
N LYS A 51 11.94 11.22 10.43
CA LYS A 51 11.71 12.50 11.09
C LYS A 51 13.00 12.91 11.80
N LEU A 52 13.65 13.95 11.29
CA LEU A 52 14.85 14.50 11.93
C LEU A 52 14.45 15.26 13.19
N SER A 53 15.19 15.02 14.26
CA SER A 53 15.08 15.76 15.52
C SER A 53 16.31 16.67 15.69
N GLU A 54 17.29 16.26 16.47
CA GLU A 54 18.55 16.98 16.69
C GLU A 54 19.74 16.30 15.99
N ASN A 55 19.73 14.98 15.90
CA ASN A 55 20.83 14.20 15.32
C ASN A 55 20.60 13.86 13.84
N PRO A 56 21.68 13.72 13.06
CA PRO A 56 21.59 13.24 11.69
C PRO A 56 21.15 11.78 11.65
N HIS A 57 20.44 11.41 10.58
CA HIS A 57 20.22 10.01 10.26
C HIS A 57 21.33 9.53 9.31
N ILE A 58 21.93 8.39 9.62
CA ILE A 58 23.08 7.81 8.94
C ILE A 58 22.67 6.45 8.36
N TYR A 59 22.66 6.37 7.04
CA TYR A 59 22.34 5.17 6.28
C TYR A 59 23.63 4.49 5.85
N ASN A 60 23.89 3.32 6.41
CA ASN A 60 25.09 2.53 6.18
C ASN A 60 24.82 1.48 5.10
N ILE A 61 25.63 1.49 4.05
CA ILE A 61 25.55 0.54 2.93
C ILE A 61 26.88 -0.22 2.86
N LYS A 62 26.81 -1.54 2.77
CA LYS A 62 27.96 -2.40 2.46
C LYS A 62 27.78 -3.01 1.08
N ALA A 63 28.50 -2.51 0.09
CA ALA A 63 28.47 -3.01 -1.28
C ALA A 63 29.53 -4.11 -1.46
N LYS A 64 29.10 -5.35 -1.72
CA LYS A 64 30.00 -6.50 -1.97
C LYS A 64 30.56 -6.53 -3.40
N SER A 65 29.93 -5.81 -4.30
CA SER A 65 30.27 -5.67 -5.72
C SER A 65 29.93 -4.25 -6.16
N THR A 66 30.24 -3.91 -7.41
CA THR A 66 29.72 -2.70 -8.03
C THR A 66 28.19 -2.68 -7.97
N ILE A 67 27.62 -1.52 -7.66
CA ILE A 67 26.17 -1.27 -7.58
C ILE A 67 25.83 0.05 -8.30
N ASN A 68 24.61 0.16 -8.81
CA ASN A 68 24.05 1.46 -9.21
C ASN A 68 23.44 2.13 -7.98
N LEU A 69 24.21 3.00 -7.32
CA LEU A 69 23.75 3.74 -6.16
C LEU A 69 22.92 4.93 -6.62
N TYR A 70 21.64 4.93 -6.24
CA TYR A 70 20.71 6.03 -6.43
C TYR A 70 20.24 6.52 -5.07
N VAL A 71 20.16 7.84 -4.92
CA VAL A 71 19.68 8.53 -3.73
C VAL A 71 18.81 9.71 -4.16
N ASN A 72 17.59 9.82 -3.63
CA ASN A 72 16.76 11.00 -3.80
C ASN A 72 16.14 11.42 -2.46
N ILE A 73 16.15 12.73 -2.21
CA ILE A 73 15.49 13.32 -1.04
C ILE A 73 14.10 13.83 -1.44
N LEU A 74 13.10 13.47 -0.67
CA LEU A 74 11.75 13.99 -0.77
C LEU A 74 11.29 14.52 0.58
N VAL A 75 10.33 15.42 0.54
CA VAL A 75 9.75 16.06 1.73
C VAL A 75 8.22 16.00 1.58
N PRO A 76 7.45 15.66 2.62
CA PRO A 76 5.98 15.71 2.55
C PRO A 76 5.51 17.08 2.08
N PHE A 77 4.49 17.14 1.22
CA PHE A 77 4.02 18.40 0.67
C PHE A 77 3.70 19.46 1.74
N LEU A 78 3.14 19.01 2.88
CA LEU A 78 2.80 19.84 4.04
C LEU A 78 4.00 20.52 4.73
N GLU A 79 5.22 19.98 4.61
CA GLU A 79 6.43 20.58 5.20
C GLU A 79 6.94 21.76 4.36
N GLY A 80 6.63 21.78 3.06
CA GLY A 80 7.08 22.82 2.13
C GLY A 80 8.50 22.60 1.58
N PRO A 81 8.86 23.28 0.49
CA PRO A 81 10.18 23.17 -0.16
C PRO A 81 11.25 24.07 0.49
N GLU A 82 10.88 24.87 1.48
CA GLU A 82 11.81 25.83 2.12
C GLU A 82 12.72 25.18 3.17
N LYS A 83 12.48 23.90 3.44
CA LYS A 83 13.20 23.13 4.45
C LYS A 83 14.67 22.94 4.08
N LYS A 84 15.56 23.32 4.99
CA LYS A 84 17.01 23.25 4.75
C LYS A 84 17.54 21.86 5.08
N PHE A 85 17.76 21.04 4.06
CA PHE A 85 18.39 19.73 4.20
C PHE A 85 19.84 19.74 3.71
N ILE A 86 20.65 18.88 4.30
CA ILE A 86 22.00 18.54 3.82
C ILE A 86 22.05 17.02 3.73
N ILE A 87 22.40 16.51 2.56
CA ILE A 87 22.54 15.08 2.27
C ILE A 87 23.97 14.84 1.81
N LYS A 88 24.76 14.14 2.63
CA LYS A 88 26.14 13.78 2.29
C LYS A 88 26.20 12.31 1.89
N VAL A 89 26.80 12.02 0.74
CA VAL A 89 27.11 10.65 0.32
C VAL A 89 28.62 10.47 0.45
N LEU A 90 29.04 9.46 1.22
CA LEU A 90 30.44 9.18 1.50
C LEU A 90 30.79 7.74 1.12
N LYS A 91 32.02 7.53 0.65
CA LYS A 91 32.67 6.21 0.51
C LYS A 91 33.88 6.19 1.42
N ASP A 92 33.95 5.24 2.36
CA ASP A 92 35.06 5.11 3.31
C ASP A 92 35.43 6.45 4.01
N ASN A 93 34.39 7.20 4.42
CA ASN A 93 34.44 8.54 5.01
C ASN A 93 34.94 9.67 4.09
N GLN A 94 35.24 9.41 2.82
CA GLN A 94 35.51 10.43 1.82
C GLN A 94 34.20 10.90 1.16
N SER A 95 34.01 12.21 1.05
CA SER A 95 32.80 12.79 0.47
C SER A 95 32.76 12.55 -1.04
N LEU A 96 31.70 11.90 -1.52
CA LEU A 96 31.39 11.73 -2.94
C LEU A 96 30.41 12.78 -3.45
N ALA A 97 29.44 13.16 -2.62
CA ALA A 97 28.45 14.19 -2.95
C ALA A 97 27.97 14.89 -1.68
N ASN A 98 27.59 16.16 -1.84
CA ASN A 98 26.98 16.96 -0.80
C ASN A 98 25.82 17.76 -1.43
N LEU A 99 24.59 17.28 -1.22
CA LEU A 99 23.38 17.91 -1.72
C LEU A 99 22.81 18.84 -0.65
N SER A 100 22.69 20.11 -0.98
CA SER A 100 22.11 21.14 -0.11
C SER A 100 21.01 21.88 -0.89
N PRO A 101 19.83 21.27 -1.09
CA PRO A 101 18.80 21.84 -1.94
C PRO A 101 18.33 23.22 -1.46
N GLY A 102 18.32 24.18 -2.38
CA GLY A 102 17.61 25.44 -2.25
C GLY A 102 16.14 25.29 -2.65
N LYS A 103 15.37 26.37 -2.50
CA LYS A 103 13.91 26.38 -2.79
C LYS A 103 13.57 25.95 -4.21
N GLU A 104 14.36 26.38 -5.20
CA GLU A 104 14.14 26.11 -6.63
C GLU A 104 14.50 24.67 -7.05
N ASP A 105 15.20 23.91 -6.18
CA ASP A 105 15.56 22.52 -6.47
C ASP A 105 14.39 21.56 -6.23
N TRP A 106 13.33 22.01 -5.57
CA TRP A 106 12.17 21.20 -5.23
C TRP A 106 11.07 21.29 -6.27
N LYS A 107 10.60 20.12 -6.73
CA LYS A 107 9.48 19.99 -7.65
C LYS A 107 8.32 19.29 -6.96
N GLN A 108 7.10 19.77 -7.18
CA GLN A 108 5.93 19.05 -6.70
C GLN A 108 5.80 17.73 -7.45
N PHE A 109 5.71 16.63 -6.70
CA PHE A 109 5.57 15.28 -7.23
C PHE A 109 4.41 14.58 -6.54
N PHE A 110 3.47 14.06 -7.33
CA PHE A 110 2.38 13.23 -6.82
C PHE A 110 2.72 11.75 -7.04
N GLU A 111 2.74 10.98 -5.96
CA GLU A 111 3.07 9.56 -6.01
C GLU A 111 1.77 8.73 -6.02
N PRO A 112 1.46 8.06 -7.14
CA PRO A 112 0.16 7.46 -7.37
C PRO A 112 -0.12 6.20 -6.55
N PHE A 113 0.90 5.49 -6.09
CA PHE A 113 0.75 4.23 -5.34
C PHE A 113 0.43 4.51 -3.87
N GLY A 114 1.16 5.41 -3.22
CA GLY A 114 0.89 5.89 -1.87
C GLY A 114 -0.22 6.95 -1.81
N GLN A 115 -0.62 7.52 -2.95
CA GLN A 115 -1.64 8.58 -3.05
C GLN A 115 -1.29 9.82 -2.20
N SER A 116 -0.01 10.20 -2.17
CA SER A 116 0.48 11.35 -1.41
C SER A 116 1.35 12.24 -2.28
N THR A 117 1.34 13.54 -1.96
CA THR A 117 2.16 14.54 -2.65
C THR A 117 3.42 14.84 -1.86
N TYR A 118 4.50 15.06 -2.59
CA TYR A 118 5.82 15.39 -2.08
C TYR A 118 6.35 16.67 -2.75
N TRP A 119 7.30 17.29 -2.08
CA TRP A 119 8.36 18.06 -2.71
C TRP A 119 9.51 17.10 -3.00
N GLN A 120 9.78 16.84 -4.27
CA GLN A 120 10.90 16.01 -4.73
C GLN A 120 12.12 16.91 -4.93
N GLY A 121 13.19 16.62 -4.21
CA GLY A 121 14.44 17.36 -4.27
C GLY A 121 15.45 16.73 -5.24
N PRO A 122 16.72 17.12 -5.13
CA PRO A 122 17.79 16.65 -6.01
C PRO A 122 18.05 15.15 -5.85
N GLU A 123 18.61 14.59 -6.91
CA GLU A 123 18.98 13.18 -7.01
C GLU A 123 20.50 13.05 -7.12
N TYR A 124 21.03 11.96 -6.61
CA TYR A 124 22.41 11.57 -6.82
C TYR A 124 22.46 10.13 -7.32
N LYS A 125 23.14 9.93 -8.45
CA LYS A 125 23.27 8.62 -9.11
C LYS A 125 24.70 8.38 -9.54
N ILE A 126 25.25 7.24 -9.15
CA ILE A 126 26.60 6.82 -9.53
C ILE A 126 26.67 5.30 -9.68
N ARG A 127 27.52 4.83 -10.59
CA ARG A 127 27.98 3.44 -10.59
C ARG A 127 29.08 3.30 -9.54
N ALA A 128 28.69 2.92 -8.33
CA ALA A 128 29.56 2.79 -7.17
C ALA A 128 30.29 1.45 -7.17
N GLU A 129 31.59 1.45 -6.92
CA GLU A 129 32.39 0.24 -6.70
C GLU A 129 32.01 -0.48 -5.39
N ALA A 130 32.58 -1.67 -5.16
CA ALA A 130 32.50 -2.32 -3.86
C ALA A 130 33.13 -1.43 -2.76
N GLY A 131 32.57 -1.47 -1.55
CA GLY A 131 33.05 -0.66 -0.43
C GLY A 131 31.96 -0.32 0.58
N ASN A 132 32.33 0.49 1.58
CA ASN A 132 31.38 0.98 2.59
C ASN A 132 30.95 2.39 2.25
N TYR A 133 29.64 2.59 2.19
CA TYR A 133 29.04 3.89 1.91
C TYR A 133 28.20 4.35 3.09
N LYS A 134 28.16 5.67 3.29
CA LYS A 134 27.27 6.33 4.23
C LYS A 134 26.49 7.40 3.51
N ILE A 135 25.18 7.46 3.75
CA ILE A 135 24.36 8.61 3.39
C ILE A 135 23.95 9.27 4.70
N ILE A 136 24.31 10.54 4.89
CA ILE A 136 23.98 11.30 6.09
C ILE A 136 22.92 12.31 5.69
N VAL A 137 21.75 12.22 6.32
CA VAL A 137 20.66 13.19 6.15
C VAL A 137 20.55 14.01 7.43
N GLN A 138 20.63 15.33 7.28
CA GLN A 138 20.53 16.26 8.39
C GLN A 138 19.79 17.53 7.96
N SER A 139 19.30 18.29 8.93
CA SER A 139 18.64 19.57 8.72
C SER A 139 19.05 20.54 9.81
N ALA A 140 19.08 21.83 9.50
CA ALA A 140 19.20 22.88 10.51
C ALA A 140 17.90 23.05 11.32
N GLU A 141 16.79 22.55 10.79
CA GLU A 141 15.47 22.61 11.41
C GLU A 141 15.19 21.35 12.22
N ARG A 142 14.43 21.52 13.30
CA ARG A 142 14.03 20.42 14.18
C ARG A 142 12.68 19.87 13.77
N ASN A 143 12.46 18.59 14.05
CA ASN A 143 11.19 17.90 13.85
C ASN A 143 10.69 17.83 12.39
N VAL A 144 11.59 17.95 11.42
CA VAL A 144 11.24 17.92 9.98
C VAL A 144 11.15 16.49 9.46
N ARG A 145 10.11 16.21 8.68
CA ARG A 145 9.93 14.93 8.00
C ARG A 145 10.59 14.92 6.62
N TYR A 146 11.17 13.78 6.26
CA TYR A 146 11.75 13.55 4.95
C TYR A 146 11.57 12.10 4.53
N VAL A 147 11.69 11.85 3.24
CA VAL A 147 11.82 10.52 2.67
C VAL A 147 13.13 10.46 1.93
N LEU A 148 13.95 9.44 2.23
CA LEU A 148 15.14 9.13 1.44
C LEU A 148 14.84 7.91 0.58
N ALA A 149 14.73 8.10 -0.72
CA ALA A 149 14.67 6.99 -1.67
C ALA A 149 16.09 6.50 -1.96
N ILE A 150 16.32 5.19 -1.81
CA ILE A 150 17.60 4.53 -2.13
C ILE A 150 17.32 3.35 -3.07
N GLY A 151 18.06 3.30 -4.18
CA GLY A 151 17.93 2.26 -5.21
C GLY A 151 16.80 2.53 -6.21
N GLU A 152 16.91 1.89 -7.37
CA GLU A 152 15.96 2.05 -8.50
C GLU A 152 15.38 0.73 -8.97
N ILE A 153 15.96 -0.41 -8.58
CA ILE A 153 15.45 -1.72 -8.97
C ILE A 153 14.18 -1.99 -8.19
N GLU A 154 13.06 -2.01 -8.90
CA GLU A 154 11.79 -2.44 -8.35
C GLU A 154 11.83 -3.95 -8.08
N ALA A 155 11.53 -4.33 -6.83
CA ALA A 155 11.33 -5.73 -6.45
C ALA A 155 10.05 -5.83 -5.62
N PHE A 156 9.03 -6.43 -6.23
CA PHE A 156 7.74 -6.68 -5.61
C PHE A 156 7.54 -8.18 -5.43
N ASP A 157 7.75 -8.64 -4.21
CA ASP A 157 7.16 -9.91 -3.79
C ASP A 157 5.86 -9.65 -3.00
N GLY A 158 5.06 -10.71 -2.83
CA GLY A 158 3.78 -10.61 -2.14
C GLY A 158 3.91 -10.16 -0.69
N VAL A 159 5.04 -10.42 -0.04
CA VAL A 159 5.28 -10.06 1.36
C VAL A 159 5.58 -8.57 1.49
N GLU A 160 6.46 -8.03 0.67
CA GLU A 160 6.77 -6.60 0.62
C GLU A 160 5.53 -5.76 0.25
N SER A 161 4.69 -6.29 -0.64
CA SER A 161 3.43 -5.65 -1.03
C SER A 161 2.45 -5.57 0.15
N LEU A 162 2.29 -6.66 0.91
CA LEU A 162 1.45 -6.67 2.10
C LEU A 162 2.00 -5.77 3.21
N ASN A 163 3.31 -5.81 3.45
CA ASN A 163 3.97 -4.92 4.43
C ASN A 163 3.76 -3.45 4.06
N ALA A 164 3.87 -3.09 2.78
CA ALA A 164 3.62 -1.72 2.32
C ALA A 164 2.18 -1.28 2.62
N ILE A 165 1.19 -2.13 2.35
CA ILE A 165 -0.23 -1.84 2.64
C ILE A 165 -0.47 -1.68 4.14
N LEU A 166 0.11 -2.55 4.97
CA LEU A 166 -0.06 -2.49 6.42
C LEU A 166 0.57 -1.24 7.07
N LEU A 167 1.58 -0.64 6.41
CA LEU A 167 2.18 0.63 6.86
C LEU A 167 1.38 1.87 6.43
N ILE A 168 0.44 1.76 5.49
CA ILE A 168 -0.34 2.90 4.98
C ILE A 168 -1.03 3.70 6.09
N PRO A 169 -1.73 3.09 7.06
CA PRO A 169 -2.40 3.88 8.10
C PRO A 169 -1.45 4.75 8.91
N GLU A 170 -0.30 4.20 9.27
CA GLU A 170 0.73 4.89 10.04
C GLU A 170 1.34 6.03 9.21
N LEU A 171 1.75 5.75 7.97
CA LEU A 171 2.30 6.75 7.07
C LEU A 171 1.28 7.87 6.82
N LYS A 172 0.03 7.53 6.46
CA LYS A 172 -1.01 8.52 6.18
C LYS A 172 -1.28 9.40 7.40
N ARG A 173 -1.57 8.82 8.56
CA ARG A 173 -1.95 9.59 9.76
C ARG A 173 -0.78 10.34 10.38
N ASN A 174 0.34 9.66 10.58
CA ASN A 174 1.43 10.17 11.40
C ASN A 174 2.44 10.96 10.58
N PHE A 175 2.75 10.49 9.37
CA PHE A 175 3.75 11.09 8.51
C PHE A 175 3.16 12.14 7.57
N PHE A 176 2.11 11.82 6.82
CA PHE A 176 1.48 12.73 5.84
C PHE A 176 0.36 13.60 6.40
N LYS A 177 -0.16 13.31 7.60
CA LYS A 177 -1.33 14.00 8.19
C LYS A 177 -2.56 13.96 7.28
N GLU A 178 -2.72 12.85 6.58
CA GLU A 178 -3.81 12.54 5.67
C GLU A 178 -4.68 11.41 6.23
N SER A 179 -5.90 11.26 5.68
CA SER A 179 -6.76 10.14 6.01
C SER A 179 -6.31 8.86 5.28
N PRO A 180 -6.22 7.70 5.96
CA PRO A 180 -5.93 6.42 5.31
C PRO A 180 -6.90 6.03 4.20
N ILE A 181 -8.14 6.55 4.22
CA ILE A 181 -9.15 6.23 3.20
C ILE A 181 -8.72 6.68 1.80
N ASN A 182 -7.89 7.71 1.69
CA ASN A 182 -7.42 8.24 0.41
C ASN A 182 -6.61 7.20 -0.38
N PHE A 183 -6.03 6.20 0.29
CA PHE A 183 -5.31 5.11 -0.36
C PHE A 183 -6.20 4.24 -1.27
N ILE A 184 -7.54 4.28 -1.13
CA ILE A 184 -8.48 3.60 -2.05
C ILE A 184 -8.31 4.07 -3.49
N TYR A 185 -7.94 5.33 -3.70
CA TYR A 185 -7.73 5.87 -5.04
C TYR A 185 -6.44 5.38 -5.69
N SER A 186 -5.57 4.67 -4.96
CA SER A 186 -4.37 4.07 -5.54
C SER A 186 -4.68 2.75 -6.23
N PRO A 187 -3.97 2.39 -7.32
CA PRO A 187 -4.04 1.06 -7.92
C PRO A 187 -3.86 -0.09 -6.93
N LEU A 188 -2.95 0.08 -5.96
CA LEU A 188 -2.70 -0.89 -4.90
C LEU A 188 -3.89 -1.02 -3.95
N GLY A 189 -4.48 0.09 -3.52
CA GLY A 189 -5.54 0.12 -2.52
C GLY A 189 -6.84 -0.50 -3.02
N TRP A 190 -7.40 -0.02 -4.12
CA TRP A 190 -8.64 -0.64 -4.64
C TRP A 190 -8.39 -2.06 -5.15
N GLY A 191 -7.22 -2.33 -5.73
CA GLY A 191 -6.84 -3.67 -6.20
C GLY A 191 -6.78 -4.68 -5.05
N TYR A 192 -6.15 -4.31 -3.94
CA TYR A 192 -6.10 -5.12 -2.72
C TYR A 192 -7.49 -5.42 -2.15
N ILE A 193 -8.38 -4.42 -2.06
CA ILE A 193 -9.76 -4.62 -1.62
C ILE A 193 -10.47 -5.61 -2.55
N LEU A 194 -10.39 -5.40 -3.87
CA LEU A 194 -11.06 -6.27 -4.85
C LEU A 194 -10.60 -7.73 -4.74
N ILE A 195 -9.29 -7.96 -4.65
CA ILE A 195 -8.73 -9.31 -4.51
C ILE A 195 -9.24 -9.99 -3.25
N LEU A 196 -9.23 -9.30 -2.10
CA LEU A 196 -9.70 -9.86 -0.84
C LEU A 196 -11.21 -10.10 -0.82
N GLN A 197 -12.01 -9.23 -1.44
CA GLN A 197 -13.45 -9.44 -1.58
C GLN A 197 -13.75 -10.67 -2.45
N ILE A 198 -13.05 -10.84 -3.59
CA ILE A 198 -13.20 -12.03 -4.44
C ILE A 198 -12.80 -13.29 -3.66
N LEU A 199 -11.67 -13.25 -2.94
CA LEU A 199 -11.22 -14.36 -2.10
C LEU A 199 -12.27 -14.72 -1.04
N ALA A 200 -12.85 -13.74 -0.37
CA ALA A 200 -13.90 -13.95 0.62
C ALA A 200 -15.15 -14.62 0.02
N LEU A 201 -15.57 -14.21 -1.18
CA LEU A 201 -16.69 -14.86 -1.90
C LEU A 201 -16.37 -16.33 -2.25
N LEU A 202 -15.14 -16.63 -2.66
CA LEU A 202 -14.69 -18.00 -2.92
C LEU A 202 -14.66 -18.84 -1.64
N ILE A 203 -14.14 -18.30 -0.54
CA ILE A 203 -14.14 -18.94 0.78
C ILE A 203 -15.58 -19.22 1.20
N GLY A 204 -16.47 -18.24 1.13
CA GLY A 204 -17.89 -18.40 1.46
C GLY A 204 -18.55 -19.52 0.64
N LYS A 205 -18.25 -19.59 -0.67
CA LYS A 205 -18.74 -20.66 -1.55
C LYS A 205 -18.21 -22.04 -1.15
N ILE A 206 -16.94 -22.16 -0.80
CA ILE A 206 -16.33 -23.43 -0.34
C ILE A 206 -16.96 -23.85 0.99
N LEU A 207 -17.04 -22.94 1.97
CA LEU A 207 -17.66 -23.20 3.27
C LEU A 207 -19.11 -23.67 3.12
N SER A 208 -19.91 -23.03 2.26
CA SER A 208 -21.27 -23.48 1.99
C SER A 208 -21.33 -24.90 1.43
N LYS A 209 -20.46 -25.24 0.47
CA LYS A 209 -20.41 -26.61 -0.07
C LYS A 209 -20.01 -27.65 0.97
N LEU A 210 -19.06 -27.32 1.84
CA LEU A 210 -18.62 -28.22 2.92
C LEU A 210 -19.75 -28.45 3.93
N LEU A 211 -20.49 -27.39 4.28
CA LEU A 211 -21.66 -27.49 5.15
C LEU A 211 -22.77 -28.36 4.54
N GLU A 212 -23.03 -28.20 3.24
CA GLU A 212 -23.97 -29.06 2.50
C GLU A 212 -23.53 -30.54 2.50
N PHE A 213 -22.23 -30.81 2.30
CA PHE A 213 -21.68 -32.17 2.33
C PHE A 213 -21.78 -32.82 3.72
N SER A 214 -21.63 -32.04 4.79
CA SER A 214 -21.70 -32.53 6.17
C SER A 214 -23.11 -32.88 6.68
N GLU A 215 -24.14 -32.83 5.81
CA GLU A 215 -25.57 -33.00 6.15
C GLU A 215 -26.11 -32.06 7.25
N ILE A 216 -25.35 -31.02 7.62
CA ILE A 216 -25.78 -29.99 8.56
C ILE A 216 -26.90 -29.18 7.89
N LYS A 217 -28.17 -29.58 8.12
CA LYS A 217 -29.41 -28.98 7.59
C LYS A 217 -29.63 -27.50 7.93
N ILE A 218 -28.71 -26.86 8.66
CA ILE A 218 -28.81 -25.49 9.18
C ILE A 218 -28.92 -24.46 8.04
N GLN A 219 -28.29 -24.71 6.88
CA GLN A 219 -28.21 -23.72 5.79
C GLN A 219 -29.55 -23.43 5.08
N LYS A 220 -30.32 -24.45 4.67
CA LYS A 220 -31.55 -24.21 3.90
C LYS A 220 -32.69 -23.66 4.77
N GLY A 221 -32.75 -24.01 6.05
CA GLY A 221 -33.81 -23.56 6.95
C GLY A 221 -33.67 -22.09 7.35
N TYR A 222 -32.46 -21.66 7.74
CA TYR A 222 -32.24 -20.32 8.29
C TYR A 222 -32.35 -19.21 7.24
N PHE A 223 -31.69 -19.38 6.09
CA PHE A 223 -31.74 -18.41 4.99
C PHE A 223 -33.13 -18.27 4.37
N ASN A 224 -33.91 -19.35 4.33
CA ASN A 224 -35.28 -19.30 3.81
C ASN A 224 -36.28 -18.74 4.82
N ARG A 225 -35.97 -18.74 6.12
CA ARG A 225 -36.91 -18.27 7.17
C ARG A 225 -36.93 -16.75 7.30
N PHE A 226 -35.79 -16.08 7.12
CA PHE A 226 -35.69 -14.61 7.21
C PHE A 226 -34.79 -13.99 6.12
N PRO A 227 -35.10 -14.21 4.83
CA PRO A 227 -34.21 -13.83 3.72
C PRO A 227 -34.01 -12.31 3.61
N ARG A 228 -35.07 -11.51 3.82
CA ARG A 228 -35.00 -10.04 3.74
C ARG A 228 -34.18 -9.43 4.89
N SER A 229 -34.42 -9.86 6.12
CA SER A 229 -33.71 -9.33 7.30
C SER A 229 -32.23 -9.69 7.27
N THR A 230 -31.89 -10.92 6.88
CA THR A 230 -30.49 -11.37 6.73
C THR A 230 -29.75 -10.60 5.64
N MET A 231 -30.42 -10.30 4.52
CA MET A 231 -29.85 -9.46 3.46
C MET A 231 -29.55 -8.05 3.97
N ILE A 232 -30.49 -7.38 4.64
CA ILE A 232 -30.30 -6.01 5.14
C ILE A 232 -29.16 -5.97 6.17
N LEU A 233 -29.17 -6.88 7.14
CA LEU A 233 -28.10 -6.98 8.14
C LEU A 233 -26.75 -7.27 7.50
N GLY A 234 -26.70 -8.13 6.49
CA GLY A 234 -25.49 -8.45 5.76
C GLY A 234 -24.89 -7.25 5.03
N VAL A 235 -25.72 -6.40 4.39
CA VAL A 235 -25.26 -5.14 3.77
C VAL A 235 -24.67 -4.19 4.81
N ILE A 236 -25.36 -4.04 5.96
CA ILE A 236 -24.89 -3.16 7.04
C ILE A 236 -23.54 -3.66 7.56
N ILE A 237 -23.41 -4.95 7.88
CA ILE A 237 -22.16 -5.54 8.38
C ILE A 237 -21.05 -5.40 7.34
N TRP A 238 -21.32 -5.68 6.07
CA TRP A 238 -20.35 -5.51 4.98
C TRP A 238 -19.84 -4.06 4.91
N ALA A 239 -20.74 -3.09 4.84
CA ALA A 239 -20.39 -1.67 4.74
C ALA A 239 -19.64 -1.18 5.99
N SER A 240 -20.09 -1.55 7.19
CA SER A 240 -19.46 -1.16 8.45
C SER A 240 -18.06 -1.74 8.61
N LEU A 241 -17.87 -3.05 8.35
CA LEU A 241 -16.56 -3.69 8.48
C LEU A 241 -15.58 -3.19 7.42
N LEU A 242 -16.03 -3.08 6.15
CA LEU A 242 -15.18 -2.56 5.09
C LEU A 242 -14.80 -1.10 5.38
N GLY A 243 -15.77 -0.27 5.75
CA GLY A 243 -15.57 1.13 6.15
C GLY A 243 -14.59 1.28 7.31
N TRP A 244 -14.72 0.45 8.36
CA TRP A 244 -13.77 0.43 9.47
C TRP A 244 -12.36 0.04 8.96
N ALA A 245 -12.23 -1.05 8.21
CA ALA A 245 -10.94 -1.51 7.71
C ALA A 245 -10.19 -0.41 6.95
N ILE A 246 -10.81 0.20 5.93
CA ILE A 246 -10.17 1.19 5.05
C ILE A 246 -9.92 2.55 5.71
N THR A 247 -10.65 2.88 6.77
CA THR A 247 -10.44 4.14 7.50
C THR A 247 -9.38 4.01 8.60
N THR A 248 -9.05 2.79 9.05
CA THR A 248 -8.21 2.59 10.25
C THR A 248 -6.94 1.80 10.02
N SER A 249 -7.01 0.60 9.46
CA SER A 249 -5.94 -0.41 9.58
C SER A 249 -5.57 -1.09 8.28
N TRP A 250 -6.46 -1.08 7.28
CA TRP A 250 -6.31 -1.85 6.04
C TRP A 250 -6.07 -3.36 6.27
N ASN A 251 -6.52 -3.86 7.44
CA ASN A 251 -6.28 -5.23 7.86
C ASN A 251 -7.00 -6.24 6.93
N PRO A 252 -6.30 -7.25 6.39
CA PRO A 252 -6.86 -8.20 5.43
C PRO A 252 -8.03 -9.01 6.02
N ILE A 253 -7.98 -9.34 7.31
CA ILE A 253 -9.00 -10.14 7.99
C ILE A 253 -10.32 -9.36 8.03
N LEU A 254 -10.30 -8.07 8.37
CA LEU A 254 -11.52 -7.25 8.41
C LEU A 254 -12.15 -7.13 7.01
N ILE A 255 -11.33 -7.00 5.96
CA ILE A 255 -11.80 -6.94 4.58
C ILE A 255 -12.37 -8.30 4.14
N ILE A 256 -11.75 -9.42 4.52
CA ILE A 256 -12.28 -10.76 4.22
C ILE A 256 -13.60 -11.00 4.97
N LEU A 257 -13.70 -10.63 6.25
CA LEU A 257 -14.92 -10.76 7.05
C LEU A 257 -16.06 -9.92 6.45
N SER A 258 -15.77 -8.70 5.98
CA SER A 258 -16.77 -7.91 5.26
C SER A 258 -17.22 -8.62 3.98
N GLY A 259 -16.29 -9.19 3.21
CA GLY A 259 -16.61 -9.95 2.01
C GLY A 259 -17.42 -11.23 2.27
N LEU A 260 -17.24 -11.88 3.42
CA LEU A 260 -18.09 -12.99 3.84
C LEU A 260 -19.51 -12.53 4.18
N ALA A 261 -19.68 -11.37 4.81
CA ALA A 261 -21.00 -10.76 5.00
C ALA A 261 -21.67 -10.40 3.66
N LEU A 262 -20.90 -9.94 2.68
CA LEU A 262 -21.38 -9.74 1.31
C LEU A 262 -21.81 -11.05 0.64
N PHE A 263 -21.04 -12.13 0.81
CA PHE A 263 -21.42 -13.46 0.33
C PHE A 263 -22.78 -13.89 0.88
N ILE A 264 -22.96 -13.80 2.21
CA ILE A 264 -24.22 -14.10 2.90
C ILE A 264 -25.36 -13.27 2.30
N THR A 265 -25.15 -11.96 2.12
CA THR A 265 -26.12 -11.04 1.53
C THR A 265 -26.58 -11.50 0.14
N ILE A 266 -25.62 -11.82 -0.74
CA ILE A 266 -25.90 -12.27 -2.11
C ILE A 266 -26.70 -13.58 -2.09
N THR A 267 -26.34 -14.52 -1.21
CA THR A 267 -27.07 -15.80 -1.10
C THR A 267 -28.49 -15.62 -0.56
N SER A 268 -28.68 -14.78 0.48
CA SER A 268 -30.00 -14.43 1.01
C SER A 268 -30.88 -13.76 -0.04
N TRP A 269 -30.34 -12.83 -0.83
CA TRP A 269 -31.07 -12.16 -1.90
C TRP A 269 -31.55 -13.15 -2.96
N TYR A 270 -30.69 -14.08 -3.37
CA TYR A 270 -31.06 -15.13 -4.33
C TYR A 270 -32.17 -16.04 -3.79
N CYS A 271 -32.14 -16.40 -2.50
CA CYS A 271 -33.22 -17.15 -1.84
C CYS A 271 -34.54 -16.35 -1.78
N ASN A 272 -34.48 -15.06 -1.44
CA ASN A 272 -35.65 -14.19 -1.36
C ASN A 272 -36.41 -14.14 -2.69
N ASN A 273 -35.69 -13.98 -3.80
CA ASN A 273 -36.30 -13.90 -5.13
C ASN A 273 -36.97 -15.22 -5.53
N LYS A 274 -36.35 -16.37 -5.22
CA LYS A 274 -36.96 -17.69 -5.44
C LYS A 274 -38.24 -17.93 -4.64
N ILE A 275 -38.36 -17.32 -3.47
CA ILE A 275 -39.57 -17.41 -2.65
C ILE A 275 -40.69 -16.54 -3.25
N ASN A 276 -40.36 -15.32 -3.71
CA ASN A 276 -41.34 -14.40 -4.29
C ASN A 276 -41.81 -14.79 -5.70
N GLU A 277 -41.06 -15.64 -6.41
CA GLU A 277 -41.46 -16.21 -7.70
C GLU A 277 -42.42 -17.42 -7.57
N LYS A 278 -42.69 -17.90 -6.34
CA LYS A 278 -43.65 -18.97 -6.04
C LYS A 278 -44.94 -18.42 -5.47
#